data_AF-C0ESN2-F1
#
_entry.id   AF-C0ESN2-F1
#
_cell.length_a   1.000
_cell.length_b   1.000
_cell.length_c   1.000
_cell.angle_alpha   90.00
_cell.angle_beta   90.00
_cell.angle_gamma   90.00
#
_symmetry.space_group_name_H-M   'P 1'
#
loop_
_entity.id
_entity.type
_entity.pdbx_description
1 polymer ?
#
loop_
_entity_poly.entity_id
_entity_poly.type
_entity_poly.pdbx_seq_one_letter_code
_entity_poly.pdbx_strand_id
1 'polypeptide(L)'
;MTFDIMKLFENDNFISPGSIGGKIKKIRELRGLTQKQLGIMCGFSASSADVRIAQYEKNKKIPREKTLKDICEALNIDVYCLFDADMLPYQRMFHALFDIEDFHGLHPIKRNNKYYLEFSGPTVIGQDILPHDFDEFLKEWYEMYQQHLPNPSDTKKEKEKKEANYALWRYEYPINVAEENTKKLQNQMKMNHLQAQMDALNAEMQGEAELSQLDSAMADALAASKKVYRDITKESEFILLIKKLIEADIPIKRFSPEVSTKIDYDHMHIISIKTQDIINNESNKSYFAEFLCQIETMQRAGLNINRKITCKNNELYVTYEIASSQWKYLENLNRYWDDIIYIKERIGSWPNQEIDELNKKFLNKITGPHDMIIN
;
A
#
# COMPACT_ATOMS: atom_id res chain seq x y z
N MET A 1 13.28 52.53 9.01
CA MET A 1 12.04 53.06 8.41
C MET A 1 10.91 52.15 8.86
N THR A 2 10.13 52.57 9.86
CA THR A 2 8.92 51.85 10.27
C THR A 2 7.94 51.99 9.12
N PHE A 3 7.75 50.91 8.35
CA PHE A 3 6.67 50.84 7.37
C PHE A 3 5.37 50.95 8.17
N ASP A 4 4.72 52.09 8.10
CA ASP A 4 3.51 52.32 8.87
C ASP A 4 2.37 51.57 8.19
N ILE A 5 2.18 50.31 8.57
CA ILE A 5 1.14 49.42 8.04
C ILE A 5 -0.24 50.07 8.21
N MET A 6 -0.40 51.00 9.16
CA MET A 6 -1.64 51.77 9.31
C MET A 6 -2.02 52.59 8.07
N LYS A 7 -1.05 53.07 7.26
CA LYS A 7 -1.32 53.78 6.01
C LYS A 7 -1.97 52.92 4.91
N LEU A 8 -1.82 51.58 4.97
CA LEU A 8 -2.52 50.69 4.04
C LEU A 8 -4.03 50.61 4.34
N PHE A 9 -4.44 50.93 5.57
CA PHE A 9 -5.83 50.91 6.02
C PHE A 9 -6.54 52.26 5.95
N GLU A 10 -5.87 53.34 5.52
CA GLU A 10 -6.47 54.68 5.38
C GLU A 10 -7.45 54.79 4.19
N ASN A 11 -7.45 53.84 3.27
CA ASN A 11 -8.44 53.73 2.20
C ASN A 11 -9.51 52.69 2.55
N ASP A 12 -10.76 53.13 2.71
CA ASP A 12 -11.96 52.29 3.02
C ASP A 12 -12.23 51.12 2.05
N ASN A 13 -11.42 50.93 1.01
CA ASN A 13 -11.55 49.88 0.00
C ASN A 13 -10.40 48.85 0.01
N PHE A 14 -9.43 48.92 0.92
CA PHE A 14 -8.36 47.92 0.99
C PHE A 14 -8.91 46.58 1.54
N ILE A 15 -8.80 45.52 0.75
CA ILE A 15 -9.16 44.15 1.12
C ILE A 15 -7.85 43.38 1.24
N SER A 16 -7.53 42.92 2.45
CA SER A 16 -6.37 42.05 2.65
C SER A 16 -6.47 40.84 1.72
N PRO A 17 -5.43 40.53 0.91
CA PRO A 17 -5.40 39.31 0.11
C PRO A 17 -5.49 38.02 0.93
N GLY A 18 -5.18 38.09 2.23
CA GLY A 18 -5.41 36.99 3.18
C GLY A 18 -6.89 36.79 3.50
N SER A 19 -7.67 37.87 3.62
CA SER A 19 -9.06 37.77 4.07
C SER A 19 -9.89 36.78 3.24
N ILE A 20 -10.93 36.20 3.86
CA ILE A 20 -11.86 35.28 3.19
C ILE A 20 -12.31 35.83 1.82
N GLY A 21 -12.75 37.09 1.75
CA GLY A 21 -13.15 37.72 0.50
C GLY A 21 -12.01 37.88 -0.50
N GLY A 22 -10.82 38.24 -0.04
CA GLY A 22 -9.60 38.34 -0.86
C GLY A 22 -9.19 37.00 -1.46
N LYS A 23 -9.23 35.92 -0.68
CA LYS A 23 -8.96 34.55 -1.13
C LYS A 23 -10.00 34.04 -2.12
N ILE A 24 -11.30 34.23 -1.84
CA ILE A 24 -12.37 33.87 -2.78
C ILE A 24 -12.14 34.56 -4.13
N LYS A 25 -11.86 35.87 -4.12
CA LYS A 25 -11.57 36.63 -5.33
C LYS A 25 -10.35 36.07 -6.08
N LYS A 26 -9.24 35.86 -5.38
CA LYS A 26 -7.99 35.37 -5.96
C LYS A 26 -8.16 33.99 -6.59
N ILE A 27 -8.79 33.05 -5.89
CA ILE A 27 -9.02 31.69 -6.37
C ILE A 27 -9.96 31.70 -7.58
N ARG A 28 -11.04 32.49 -7.53
CA ARG A 28 -11.96 32.69 -8.66
C ARG A 28 -11.21 33.18 -9.90
N GLU A 29 -10.33 34.16 -9.75
CA GLU A 29 -9.55 34.74 -10.85
C GLU A 29 -8.52 33.74 -11.39
N LEU A 30 -7.86 32.96 -10.51
CA LEU A 30 -6.97 31.87 -10.93
C LEU A 30 -7.70 30.79 -11.74
N ARG A 31 -8.98 30.54 -11.45
CA ARG A 31 -9.84 29.64 -12.25
C ARG A 31 -10.47 30.29 -13.48
N GLY A 32 -10.21 31.57 -13.75
CA GLY A 32 -10.76 32.30 -14.89
C GLY A 32 -12.27 32.51 -14.83
N LEU A 33 -12.87 32.44 -13.64
CA LEU A 33 -14.31 32.57 -13.44
C LEU A 33 -14.72 34.04 -13.25
N THR A 34 -15.86 34.43 -13.80
CA THR A 34 -16.54 35.68 -13.44
C THR A 34 -17.29 35.54 -12.12
N GLN A 35 -17.58 36.66 -11.43
CA GLN A 35 -18.40 36.64 -10.20
C GLN A 35 -19.78 36.01 -10.45
N LYS A 36 -20.37 36.25 -11.63
CA LYS A 36 -21.65 35.66 -12.03
C LYS A 36 -21.57 34.14 -12.18
N GLN A 37 -20.52 33.64 -12.86
CA GLN A 37 -20.31 32.19 -13.02
C GLN A 37 -20.15 31.51 -11.67
N LEU A 38 -19.28 32.04 -10.79
CA LEU A 38 -19.10 31.48 -9.45
C LEU A 38 -20.44 31.49 -8.67
N GLY A 39 -21.18 32.61 -8.69
CA GLY A 39 -22.44 32.70 -7.97
C GLY A 39 -23.51 31.73 -8.49
N ILE A 40 -23.55 31.45 -9.80
CA ILE A 40 -24.42 30.44 -10.39
C ILE A 40 -23.98 29.03 -9.95
N MET A 41 -22.68 28.73 -9.93
CA MET A 41 -22.15 27.45 -9.44
C MET A 41 -22.49 27.23 -7.96
N CYS A 42 -22.55 28.30 -7.16
CA CYS A 42 -23.02 28.25 -5.76
C CYS A 42 -24.55 28.14 -5.61
N GLY A 43 -25.30 27.99 -6.71
CA GLY A 43 -26.77 27.87 -6.69
C GLY A 43 -27.54 29.18 -6.47
N PHE A 44 -26.91 30.35 -6.63
CA PHE A 44 -27.63 31.63 -6.55
C PHE A 44 -28.45 31.91 -7.81
N SER A 45 -29.51 32.71 -7.67
CA SER A 45 -30.29 33.15 -8.83
C SER A 45 -29.39 33.94 -9.79
N ALA A 46 -29.53 33.70 -11.10
CA ALA A 46 -28.74 34.39 -12.12
C ALA A 46 -28.88 35.94 -12.07
N SER A 47 -29.97 36.45 -11.49
CA SER A 47 -30.23 37.87 -11.29
C SER A 47 -29.48 38.50 -10.11
N SER A 48 -28.93 37.71 -9.18
CA SER A 48 -28.23 38.21 -7.99
C SER A 48 -26.88 37.54 -7.70
N ALA A 49 -26.48 36.60 -8.55
CA ALA A 49 -25.28 35.77 -8.38
C ALA A 49 -23.99 36.60 -8.27
N ASP A 50 -23.76 37.52 -9.20
CA ASP A 50 -22.62 38.43 -9.23
C ASP A 50 -22.60 39.37 -8.02
N VAL A 51 -23.74 39.98 -7.70
CA VAL A 51 -23.86 40.91 -6.56
C VAL A 51 -23.52 40.21 -5.24
N ARG A 52 -24.00 38.98 -5.03
CA ARG A 52 -23.72 38.20 -3.82
C ARG A 52 -22.24 37.85 -3.70
N ILE A 53 -21.62 37.35 -4.77
CA ILE A 53 -20.18 37.07 -4.78
C ILE A 53 -19.37 38.34 -4.53
N ALA A 54 -19.71 39.46 -5.18
CA ALA A 54 -19.05 40.74 -4.98
C ALA A 54 -19.14 41.25 -3.53
N GLN A 55 -20.25 40.98 -2.83
CA GLN A 55 -20.38 41.31 -1.40
C GLN A 55 -19.43 40.49 -0.54
N TYR A 56 -19.27 39.20 -0.82
CA TYR A 56 -18.31 38.34 -0.11
C TYR A 56 -16.86 38.74 -0.42
N GLU A 57 -16.52 38.94 -1.70
CA GLU A 57 -15.16 39.33 -2.12
C GLU A 57 -14.72 40.68 -1.54
N LYS A 58 -15.68 41.57 -1.26
CA LYS A 58 -15.42 42.87 -0.64
C LYS A 58 -15.47 42.84 0.90
N ASN A 59 -15.59 41.65 1.50
CA ASN A 59 -15.83 41.48 2.94
C ASN A 59 -17.03 42.27 3.49
N LYS A 60 -17.96 42.70 2.63
CA LYS A 60 -19.20 43.40 3.05
C LYS A 60 -20.16 42.45 3.75
N LYS A 61 -19.98 41.15 3.53
CA LYS A 61 -20.72 40.08 4.17
C LYS A 61 -19.78 38.89 4.39
N ILE A 62 -19.96 38.20 5.51
CA ILE A 62 -19.29 36.93 5.78
C ILE A 62 -20.23 35.80 5.34
N PRO A 63 -19.80 34.88 4.46
CA PRO A 63 -20.62 33.74 4.06
C PRO A 63 -20.91 32.85 5.27
N ARG A 64 -22.17 32.42 5.43
CA ARG A 64 -22.54 31.42 6.44
C ARG A 64 -22.05 30.05 6.01
N GLU A 65 -21.94 29.13 6.95
CA GLU A 65 -21.39 27.78 6.74
C GLU A 65 -21.85 27.10 5.45
N LYS A 66 -23.16 27.03 5.19
CA LYS A 66 -23.69 26.45 3.94
C LYS A 66 -23.12 27.14 2.70
N THR A 67 -23.21 28.46 2.64
CA THR A 67 -22.70 29.23 1.50
C THR A 67 -21.19 29.15 1.38
N LEU A 68 -20.47 29.06 2.50
CA LEU A 68 -19.03 28.86 2.48
C LEU A 68 -18.69 27.51 1.85
N LYS A 69 -19.40 26.44 2.23
CA LYS A 69 -19.28 25.11 1.62
C LYS A 69 -19.60 25.14 0.12
N ASP A 70 -20.72 25.77 -0.28
CA ASP A 70 -21.11 25.92 -1.69
C ASP A 70 -20.03 26.64 -2.51
N ILE A 71 -19.39 27.68 -1.94
CA ILE A 71 -18.27 28.41 -2.58
C ILE A 71 -17.03 27.51 -2.68
N CYS A 72 -16.69 26.77 -1.63
CA CYS A 72 -15.52 25.89 -1.63
C CYS A 72 -15.68 24.74 -2.64
N GLU A 73 -16.87 24.15 -2.72
CA GLU A 73 -17.20 23.11 -3.70
C GLU A 73 -17.17 23.67 -5.13
N ALA A 74 -17.80 24.82 -5.38
CA ALA A 74 -17.76 25.47 -6.69
C ALA A 74 -16.33 25.86 -7.12
N LEU A 75 -15.46 26.21 -6.16
CA LEU A 75 -14.06 26.50 -6.40
C LEU A 75 -13.16 25.28 -6.27
N ASN A 76 -13.67 24.08 -6.00
CA ASN A 76 -12.89 22.86 -5.71
C ASN A 76 -11.67 23.14 -4.80
N ILE A 77 -11.91 23.64 -3.59
CA ILE A 77 -10.87 23.98 -2.62
C ILE A 77 -11.22 23.43 -1.24
N ASP A 78 -10.21 23.25 -0.40
CA ASP A 78 -10.45 22.94 1.00
C ASP A 78 -11.01 24.16 1.75
N VAL A 79 -11.94 23.91 2.67
CA VAL A 79 -12.61 24.98 3.41
C VAL A 79 -11.65 25.75 4.34
N TYR A 80 -10.64 25.07 4.89
CA TYR A 80 -9.66 25.67 5.78
C TYR A 80 -8.70 26.61 5.04
N CYS A 81 -8.53 26.47 3.73
CA CYS A 81 -7.69 27.39 2.96
C CYS A 81 -8.23 28.83 2.97
N LEU A 82 -9.55 29.03 3.14
CA LEU A 82 -10.18 30.35 3.22
C LEU A 82 -10.01 31.01 4.58
N PHE A 83 -9.79 30.24 5.64
CA PHE A 83 -9.56 30.80 6.97
C PHE A 83 -8.12 31.29 7.09
N ASP A 84 -7.98 32.43 7.76
CA ASP A 84 -6.73 33.14 7.92
C ASP A 84 -6.15 32.87 9.32
N ALA A 85 -4.84 32.72 9.38
CA ALA A 85 -4.08 33.51 10.35
C ALA A 85 -3.81 34.84 9.62
N ASP A 86 -4.52 35.91 9.96
CA ASP A 86 -4.13 37.23 9.45
C ASP A 86 -2.71 37.48 9.97
N MET A 87 -1.72 37.59 9.08
CA MET A 87 -0.30 37.76 9.46
C MET A 87 0.24 39.14 9.07
N LEU A 88 -0.63 40.11 8.74
CA LEU A 88 -0.19 41.44 8.33
C LEU A 88 0.70 42.12 9.40
N PRO A 89 0.34 42.11 10.69
CA PRO A 89 1.31 42.38 11.74
C PRO A 89 2.23 41.18 11.94
N TYR A 90 3.54 41.39 11.77
CA TYR A 90 4.55 40.33 11.88
C TYR A 90 4.53 39.58 13.21
N GLN A 91 4.00 40.17 14.29
CA GLN A 91 3.85 39.51 15.58
C GLN A 91 2.89 38.32 15.51
N ARG A 92 1.84 38.41 14.69
CA ARG A 92 0.86 37.32 14.52
C ARG A 92 1.48 36.09 13.86
N MET A 93 2.52 36.25 13.03
CA MET A 93 3.30 35.13 12.51
C MET A 93 4.02 34.38 13.63
N PHE A 94 4.62 35.06 14.62
CA PHE A 94 5.25 34.37 15.74
C PHE A 94 4.24 33.61 16.59
N HIS A 95 3.09 34.21 16.88
CA HIS A 95 2.02 33.52 17.60
C HIS A 95 1.49 32.30 16.82
N ALA A 96 1.37 32.40 15.49
CA ALA A 96 1.00 31.24 14.68
C ALA A 96 2.05 30.12 14.77
N LEU A 97 3.34 30.43 14.83
CA LEU A 97 4.38 29.42 15.06
C LEU A 97 4.26 28.77 16.45
N PHE A 98 3.97 29.54 17.49
CA PHE A 98 3.73 29.01 18.84
C PHE A 98 2.46 28.15 18.90
N ASP A 99 1.39 28.55 18.21
CA ASP A 99 0.20 27.70 18.11
C ASP A 99 0.53 26.36 17.41
N ILE A 100 1.37 26.38 16.37
CA ILE A 100 1.81 25.12 15.71
C ILE A 100 2.78 24.32 16.61
N GLU A 101 3.59 24.97 17.45
CA GLU A 101 4.37 24.31 18.50
C GLU A 101 3.46 23.55 19.46
N ASP A 102 2.47 24.26 20.02
CA ASP A 102 1.53 23.72 20.99
C ASP A 102 0.65 22.59 20.41
N PHE A 103 0.09 22.76 19.21
CA PHE A 103 -0.86 21.81 18.63
C PHE A 103 -0.23 20.75 17.74
N HIS A 104 0.96 20.98 17.19
CA HIS A 104 1.58 20.13 16.19
C HIS A 104 3.07 19.83 16.46
N GLY A 105 3.64 20.25 17.59
CA GLY A 105 5.02 19.89 17.99
C GLY A 105 6.13 20.56 17.16
N LEU A 106 5.81 21.63 16.43
CA LEU A 106 6.79 22.41 15.67
C LEU A 106 7.69 23.22 16.59
N HIS A 107 9.00 22.99 16.57
CA HIS A 107 9.93 23.75 17.40
C HIS A 107 11.26 23.99 16.69
N PRO A 108 12.05 25.00 17.12
CA PRO A 108 13.35 25.27 16.54
C PRO A 108 14.40 24.26 17.02
N ILE A 109 15.20 23.76 16.08
CA ILE A 109 16.37 22.91 16.33
C ILE A 109 17.64 23.55 15.78
N LYS A 110 18.79 23.22 16.35
CA LYS A 110 20.09 23.71 15.90
C LYS A 110 20.91 22.59 15.24
N ARG A 111 21.29 22.77 13.97
CA ARG A 111 22.16 21.85 13.21
C ARG A 111 23.23 22.65 12.45
N ASN A 112 24.49 22.23 12.50
CA ASN A 112 25.60 22.88 11.75
C ASN A 112 25.67 24.42 11.93
N ASN A 113 25.47 24.89 13.17
CA ASN A 113 25.42 26.32 13.53
C ASN A 113 24.34 27.15 12.80
N LYS A 114 23.30 26.48 12.28
CA LYS A 114 22.09 27.08 11.71
C LYS A 114 20.86 26.58 12.47
N TYR A 115 19.79 27.35 12.40
CA TYR A 115 18.51 27.04 13.03
C TYR A 115 17.52 26.55 11.98
N TYR A 116 16.79 25.48 12.32
CA TYR A 116 15.76 24.87 11.49
C TYR A 116 14.50 24.68 12.32
N LEU A 117 13.38 24.42 11.68
CA LEU A 117 12.15 24.00 12.34
C LEU A 117 11.96 22.50 12.12
N GLU A 118 11.49 21.80 13.15
CA GLU A 118 11.19 20.37 13.11
C GLU A 118 9.88 20.09 13.83
N PHE A 119 9.09 19.16 13.29
CA PHE A 119 7.91 18.60 13.94
C PHE A 119 8.35 17.35 14.72
N SER A 120 8.64 17.47 16.01
CA SER A 120 8.98 16.33 16.86
C SER A 120 8.83 16.69 18.34
N GLY A 121 7.64 16.53 18.89
CA GLY A 121 7.43 17.00 20.26
C GLY A 121 6.03 16.77 20.80
N PRO A 122 5.87 16.94 22.12
CA PRO A 122 4.59 16.83 22.78
C PRO A 122 3.67 17.97 22.36
N THR A 123 2.38 17.69 22.31
CA THR A 123 1.32 18.67 22.06
C THR A 123 0.51 18.97 23.32
N VAL A 124 -0.19 20.10 23.33
CA VAL A 124 -1.09 20.50 24.43
C VAL A 124 -2.26 19.55 24.65
N ILE A 125 -2.56 18.69 23.67
CA ILE A 125 -3.60 17.64 23.77
C ILE A 125 -3.04 16.28 24.23
N GLY A 126 -1.77 16.22 24.64
CA GLY A 126 -1.13 15.01 25.17
C GLY A 126 -0.75 13.97 24.11
N GLN A 127 -0.64 14.37 22.85
CA GLN A 127 -0.10 13.54 21.77
C GLN A 127 1.36 13.91 21.53
N ASP A 128 2.23 12.90 21.38
CA ASP A 128 3.62 13.10 20.94
C ASP A 128 3.68 12.98 19.42
N ILE A 129 4.14 14.05 18.76
CA ILE A 129 4.41 14.08 17.32
C ILE A 129 5.79 13.47 17.07
N LEU A 130 5.82 12.44 16.22
CA LEU A 130 7.05 11.82 15.77
C LEU A 130 7.57 12.54 14.52
N PRO A 131 8.91 12.55 14.29
CA PRO A 131 9.52 13.21 13.14
C PRO A 131 8.89 12.84 11.77
N HIS A 132 8.38 11.62 11.64
CA HIS A 132 7.83 11.10 10.39
C HIS A 132 6.34 11.40 10.18
N ASP A 133 5.62 11.92 11.18
CA ASP A 133 4.17 12.18 11.09
C ASP A 133 3.83 13.23 10.02
N PHE A 134 4.78 14.12 9.73
CA PHE A 134 4.64 15.17 8.70
C PHE A 134 5.50 14.90 7.45
N ASP A 135 6.23 13.79 7.37
CA ASP A 135 7.17 13.54 6.26
C ASP A 135 6.45 13.46 4.90
N GLU A 136 5.27 12.83 4.85
CA GLU A 136 4.48 12.72 3.62
C GLU A 136 4.04 14.12 3.14
N PHE A 137 3.46 14.93 4.04
CA PHE A 137 3.09 16.31 3.74
C PHE A 137 4.29 17.18 3.32
N LEU A 138 5.40 17.14 4.08
CA LEU A 138 6.59 17.95 3.80
C LEU A 138 7.23 17.56 2.47
N LYS A 139 7.29 16.26 2.17
CA LYS A 139 7.76 15.75 0.89
C LYS A 139 6.89 16.24 -0.25
N GLU A 140 5.58 16.09 -0.17
CA GLU A 140 4.64 16.54 -1.20
C GLU A 140 4.73 18.05 -1.42
N TRP A 141 4.74 18.82 -0.32
CA TRP A 141 4.87 20.26 -0.39
C TRP A 141 6.19 20.70 -1.04
N TYR A 142 7.30 20.04 -0.69
CA TYR A 142 8.60 20.29 -1.29
C TYR A 142 8.61 19.95 -2.79
N GLU A 143 8.15 18.76 -3.17
CA GLU A 143 8.11 18.32 -4.57
C GLU A 143 7.28 19.28 -5.42
N MET A 144 6.11 19.67 -4.93
CA MET A 144 5.22 20.61 -5.63
C MET A 144 5.81 22.02 -5.70
N TYR A 145 6.49 22.48 -4.65
CA TYR A 145 7.22 23.73 -4.67
C TYR A 145 8.36 23.72 -5.71
N GLN A 146 9.15 22.65 -5.77
CA GLN A 146 10.24 22.51 -6.74
C GLN A 146 9.73 22.47 -8.18
N GLN A 147 8.67 21.68 -8.45
CA GLN A 147 8.08 21.58 -9.80
C GLN A 147 7.60 22.93 -10.34
N HIS A 148 7.14 23.82 -9.45
CA HIS A 148 6.60 25.13 -9.80
C HIS A 148 7.60 26.27 -9.59
N LEU A 149 8.85 25.96 -9.24
CA LEU A 149 9.89 26.98 -9.12
C LEU A 149 10.21 27.56 -10.51
N PRO A 150 10.17 28.90 -10.69
CA PRO A 150 10.57 29.51 -11.95
C PRO A 150 12.04 29.26 -12.28
N ASN A 151 12.34 28.84 -13.51
CA ASN A 151 13.70 28.79 -14.01
C ASN A 151 14.15 30.18 -14.50
N PRO A 152 15.46 30.48 -14.48
CA PRO A 152 15.98 31.71 -15.04
C PRO A 152 15.58 31.93 -16.51
N SER A 153 15.50 30.84 -17.29
CA SER A 153 15.14 30.83 -18.71
C SER A 153 13.65 30.99 -19.01
N ASP A 154 12.77 30.87 -18.01
CA ASP A 154 11.33 30.92 -18.23
C ASP A 154 10.91 32.34 -18.70
N THR A 155 10.01 32.38 -19.68
CA THR A 155 9.34 33.61 -20.10
C THR A 155 8.43 34.14 -18.99
N LYS A 156 8.10 35.43 -19.03
CA LYS A 156 7.19 36.05 -18.05
C LYS A 156 5.87 35.26 -17.88
N LYS A 157 5.27 34.81 -18.99
CA LYS A 157 4.02 34.04 -18.99
C LYS A 157 4.18 32.68 -18.31
N GLU A 158 5.31 32.01 -18.50
CA GLU A 158 5.57 30.71 -17.85
C GLU A 158 5.77 30.86 -16.35
N LYS A 159 6.45 31.93 -15.91
CA LYS A 159 6.61 32.25 -14.49
C LYS A 159 5.27 32.51 -13.81
N GLU A 160 4.43 33.35 -14.44
CA GLU A 160 3.07 33.64 -13.96
C GLU A 160 2.21 32.37 -13.89
N LYS A 161 2.32 31.49 -14.91
CA LYS A 161 1.59 30.22 -14.92
C LYS A 161 2.04 29.28 -13.81
N LYS A 162 3.35 29.14 -13.59
CA LYS A 162 3.90 28.32 -12.50
C LYS A 162 3.44 28.82 -11.14
N GLU A 163 3.50 30.12 -10.91
CA GLU A 163 3.02 30.75 -9.67
C GLU A 163 1.51 30.52 -9.46
N ALA A 164 0.71 30.71 -10.52
CA ALA A 164 -0.73 30.46 -10.50
C ALA A 164 -1.07 29.00 -10.18
N ASN A 165 -0.40 28.06 -10.82
CA ASN A 165 -0.58 26.62 -10.59
C ASN A 165 -0.21 26.23 -9.16
N TYR A 166 0.92 26.72 -8.64
CA TYR A 166 1.32 26.46 -7.26
C TYR A 166 0.35 27.06 -6.26
N ALA A 167 -0.16 28.27 -6.52
CA ALA A 167 -1.18 28.88 -5.69
C ALA A 167 -2.46 28.02 -5.67
N LEU A 168 -2.96 27.59 -6.83
CA LEU A 168 -4.12 26.69 -6.92
C LEU A 168 -3.90 25.39 -6.16
N TRP A 169 -2.75 24.73 -6.34
CA TRP A 169 -2.42 23.50 -5.64
C TRP A 169 -2.48 23.66 -4.11
N ARG A 170 -1.97 24.78 -3.57
CA ARG A 170 -2.06 25.06 -2.12
C ARG A 170 -3.50 25.27 -1.63
N TYR A 171 -4.38 25.80 -2.46
CA TYR A 171 -5.80 25.97 -2.10
C TYR A 171 -6.59 24.66 -2.21
N GLU A 172 -6.16 23.76 -3.09
CA GLU A 172 -6.76 22.44 -3.30
C GLU A 172 -6.29 21.40 -2.28
N TYR A 173 -5.16 21.61 -1.58
CA TYR A 173 -4.68 20.69 -0.56
C TYR A 173 -5.65 20.61 0.63
N PRO A 174 -6.00 19.41 1.14
CA PRO A 174 -5.48 18.08 0.76
C PRO A 174 -6.31 17.33 -0.31
N ILE A 175 -7.34 17.94 -0.89
CA ILE A 175 -8.25 17.30 -1.86
C ILE A 175 -7.48 16.74 -3.06
N ASN A 176 -6.57 17.52 -3.62
CA ASN A 176 -5.74 17.11 -4.76
C ASN A 176 -4.87 15.87 -4.46
N VAL A 177 -4.30 15.77 -3.26
CA VAL A 177 -3.51 14.62 -2.81
C VAL A 177 -4.38 13.39 -2.67
N ALA A 178 -5.56 13.52 -2.05
CA ALA A 178 -6.51 12.41 -1.92
C ALA A 178 -6.96 11.88 -3.30
N GLU A 179 -7.22 12.77 -4.26
CA GLU A 179 -7.55 12.38 -5.63
C GLU A 179 -6.39 11.67 -6.33
N GLU A 180 -5.16 12.18 -6.18
CA GLU A 180 -3.98 11.57 -6.79
C GLU A 180 -3.70 10.18 -6.21
N ASN A 181 -3.79 10.03 -4.90
CA ASN A 181 -3.62 8.75 -4.22
C ASN A 181 -4.70 7.74 -4.66
N THR A 182 -5.95 8.19 -4.82
CA THR A 182 -7.02 7.35 -5.37
C THR A 182 -6.71 6.89 -6.80
N LYS A 183 -6.22 7.79 -7.67
CA LYS A 183 -5.83 7.46 -9.05
C LYS A 183 -4.64 6.49 -9.08
N LYS A 184 -3.62 6.71 -8.23
CA LYS A 184 -2.47 5.80 -8.08
C LYS A 184 -2.91 4.41 -7.68
N LEU A 185 -3.80 4.29 -6.68
CA LEU A 185 -4.33 3.02 -6.24
C LEU A 185 -5.12 2.30 -7.36
N GLN A 186 -5.98 3.01 -8.07
CA GLN A 186 -6.73 2.45 -9.20
C GLN A 186 -5.81 1.96 -10.32
N ASN A 187 -4.75 2.71 -10.63
CA ASN A 187 -3.76 2.31 -11.63
C ASN A 187 -2.97 1.08 -11.16
N GLN A 188 -2.55 1.05 -9.90
CA GLN A 188 -1.86 -0.10 -9.33
C GLN A 188 -2.74 -1.36 -9.38
N MET A 189 -4.03 -1.25 -9.04
CA MET A 189 -4.99 -2.35 -9.14
C MET A 189 -5.13 -2.86 -10.59
N LYS A 190 -5.20 -1.96 -11.58
CA LYS A 190 -5.23 -2.33 -13.00
C LYS A 190 -3.95 -3.04 -13.43
N MET A 191 -2.79 -2.57 -12.98
CA MET A 191 -1.50 -3.20 -13.28
C MET A 191 -1.40 -4.59 -12.67
N ASN A 192 -1.80 -4.75 -11.41
CA ASN A 192 -1.84 -6.06 -10.74
C ASN A 192 -2.78 -7.02 -11.47
N HIS A 193 -3.95 -6.54 -11.91
CA HIS A 193 -4.90 -7.33 -12.68
C HIS A 193 -4.33 -7.78 -14.03
N LEU A 194 -3.69 -6.87 -14.77
CA LEU A 194 -3.07 -7.19 -16.04
C LEU A 194 -1.91 -8.19 -15.87
N GLN A 195 -1.09 -8.01 -14.81
CA GLN A 195 -0.02 -8.94 -14.49
C GLN A 195 -0.57 -10.34 -14.19
N ALA A 196 -1.65 -10.45 -13.41
CA ALA A 196 -2.30 -11.73 -13.13
C ALA A 196 -2.85 -12.40 -14.40
N GLN A 197 -3.37 -11.63 -15.37
CA GLN A 197 -3.80 -12.14 -16.67
C GLN A 197 -2.63 -12.65 -17.51
N MET A 198 -1.52 -11.90 -17.55
CA MET A 198 -0.29 -12.31 -18.25
C MET A 198 0.28 -13.59 -17.64
N ASP A 199 0.33 -13.68 -16.32
CA ASP A 199 0.78 -14.87 -15.61
C ASP A 199 -0.13 -16.08 -15.93
N ALA A 200 -1.46 -15.91 -15.91
CA ALA A 200 -2.40 -16.98 -16.29
C ALA A 200 -2.17 -17.45 -17.74
N LEU A 201 -2.03 -16.52 -18.69
CA LEU A 201 -1.76 -16.86 -20.10
C LEU A 201 -0.42 -17.58 -20.28
N ASN A 202 0.62 -17.14 -19.58
CA ASN A 202 1.93 -17.81 -19.61
C ASN A 202 1.85 -19.24 -19.07
N ALA A 203 1.12 -19.45 -17.97
CA ALA A 203 0.89 -20.77 -17.41
C ALA A 203 0.11 -21.68 -18.39
N GLU A 204 -0.89 -21.15 -19.09
CA GLU A 204 -1.64 -21.89 -20.13
C GLU A 204 -0.74 -22.23 -21.33
N MET A 205 0.06 -21.27 -21.82
CA MET A 205 0.89 -21.45 -23.00
C MET A 205 2.07 -22.40 -22.79
N GLN A 206 2.70 -22.37 -21.62
CA GLN A 206 3.94 -23.11 -21.35
C GLN A 206 3.71 -24.31 -20.43
N GLY A 207 2.53 -24.43 -19.82
CA GLY A 207 2.28 -25.40 -18.75
C GLY A 207 2.47 -26.86 -19.15
N GLU A 208 1.96 -27.26 -20.32
CA GLU A 208 2.11 -28.65 -20.80
C GLU A 208 3.58 -28.99 -21.08
N ALA A 209 4.31 -28.08 -21.73
CA ALA A 209 5.73 -28.26 -22.03
C ALA A 209 6.56 -28.35 -20.74
N GLU A 210 6.28 -27.48 -19.77
CA GLU A 210 6.95 -27.44 -18.47
C GLU A 210 6.70 -28.72 -17.66
N LEU A 211 5.45 -29.21 -17.64
CA LEU A 211 5.11 -30.50 -17.00
C LEU A 211 5.81 -31.67 -17.67
N SER A 212 5.82 -31.71 -19.01
CA SER A 212 6.50 -32.78 -19.76
C SER A 212 8.01 -32.79 -19.49
N GLN A 213 8.64 -31.61 -19.43
CA GLN A 213 10.04 -31.48 -19.09
C GLN A 213 10.33 -31.94 -17.66
N LEU A 214 9.49 -31.56 -16.70
CA LEU A 214 9.62 -31.99 -15.31
C LEU A 214 9.47 -33.50 -15.18
N ASP A 215 8.41 -34.07 -15.76
CA ASP A 215 8.12 -35.51 -15.67
C ASP A 215 9.27 -36.34 -16.27
N SER A 216 9.83 -35.89 -17.40
CA SER A 216 11.01 -36.49 -18.02
C SER A 216 12.24 -36.42 -17.10
N ALA A 217 12.52 -35.24 -16.53
CA ALA A 217 13.67 -35.03 -15.64
C ALA A 217 13.54 -35.79 -14.30
N MET A 218 12.31 -36.10 -13.87
CA MET A 218 12.00 -36.78 -12.61
C MET A 218 11.87 -38.30 -12.74
N ALA A 219 11.81 -38.85 -13.97
CA ALA A 219 11.47 -40.25 -14.20
C ALA A 219 12.36 -41.24 -13.44
N ASP A 220 13.68 -41.05 -13.51
CA ASP A 220 14.65 -41.94 -12.84
C ASP A 220 14.58 -41.83 -11.31
N ALA A 221 14.51 -40.59 -10.79
CA ALA A 221 14.40 -40.32 -9.35
C ALA A 221 13.10 -40.90 -8.77
N LEU A 222 11.98 -40.76 -9.49
CA LEU A 222 10.69 -41.33 -9.11
C LEU A 222 10.71 -42.87 -9.14
N ALA A 223 11.29 -43.47 -10.18
CA ALA A 223 11.43 -44.92 -10.27
C ALA A 223 12.33 -45.50 -9.16
N ALA A 224 13.40 -44.77 -8.78
CA ALA A 224 14.25 -45.14 -7.65
C ALA A 224 13.51 -45.04 -6.31
N SER A 225 12.80 -43.91 -6.08
CA SER A 225 12.01 -43.68 -4.87
C SER A 225 10.94 -44.75 -4.67
N LYS A 226 10.18 -45.11 -5.72
CA LYS A 226 9.12 -46.13 -5.67
C LYS A 226 9.60 -47.52 -5.22
N LYS A 227 10.88 -47.86 -5.38
CA LYS A 227 11.43 -49.17 -4.95
C LYS A 227 11.59 -49.27 -3.43
N VAL A 228 11.81 -48.15 -2.76
CA VAL A 228 12.10 -48.09 -1.32
C VAL A 228 10.99 -47.41 -0.52
N TYR A 229 10.04 -46.77 -1.22
CA TYR A 229 8.93 -46.03 -0.63
C TYR A 229 7.92 -46.95 0.06
N ARG A 230 7.37 -46.47 1.18
CA ARG A 230 6.30 -47.09 1.94
C ARG A 230 5.11 -46.13 1.97
N ASP A 231 3.92 -46.65 1.69
CA ASP A 231 2.67 -45.88 1.78
C ASP A 231 2.49 -45.29 3.17
N ILE A 232 2.27 -43.97 3.20
CA ILE A 232 1.85 -43.26 4.41
C ILE A 232 0.42 -43.65 4.78
N THR A 233 0.15 -43.67 6.08
CA THR A 233 -1.17 -44.00 6.65
C THR A 233 -1.80 -42.83 7.39
N LYS A 234 -1.01 -41.77 7.62
CA LYS A 234 -1.42 -40.60 8.40
C LYS A 234 -0.90 -39.29 7.83
N GLU A 235 -1.63 -38.21 8.08
CA GLU A 235 -1.26 -36.85 7.72
C GLU A 235 0.07 -36.43 8.35
N SER A 236 0.35 -36.84 9.59
CA SER A 236 1.61 -36.52 10.27
C SER A 236 2.85 -36.97 9.49
N GLU A 237 2.78 -38.09 8.76
CA GLU A 237 3.86 -38.58 7.91
C GLU A 237 4.11 -37.64 6.71
N PHE A 238 3.04 -37.05 6.17
CA PHE A 238 3.13 -36.03 5.12
C PHE A 238 3.71 -34.71 5.65
N ILE A 239 3.26 -34.26 6.83
CA ILE A 239 3.79 -33.05 7.48
C ILE A 239 5.29 -33.18 7.76
N LEU A 240 5.74 -34.35 8.21
CA LEU A 240 7.16 -34.62 8.43
C LEU A 240 7.98 -34.55 7.14
N LEU A 241 7.43 -34.99 6.01
CA LEU A 241 8.09 -34.82 4.72
C LEU A 241 8.17 -33.33 4.34
N ILE A 242 7.07 -32.57 4.45
CA ILE A 242 7.09 -31.13 4.18
C ILE A 242 8.15 -30.42 5.04
N LYS A 243 8.23 -30.77 6.33
CA LYS A 243 9.29 -30.28 7.23
C LYS A 243 10.69 -30.60 6.70
N LYS A 244 10.91 -31.84 6.27
CA LYS A 244 12.19 -32.28 5.67
C LYS A 244 12.54 -31.46 4.42
N LEU A 245 11.57 -31.15 3.56
CA LEU A 245 11.77 -30.31 2.37
C LEU A 245 12.22 -28.90 2.75
N ILE A 246 11.55 -28.28 3.72
CA ILE A 246 11.87 -26.93 4.22
C ILE A 246 13.25 -26.90 4.87
N GLU A 247 13.58 -27.91 5.67
CA GLU A 247 14.87 -27.98 6.35
C GLU A 247 16.05 -28.16 5.39
N ALA A 248 15.80 -28.84 4.26
CA ALA A 248 16.74 -29.00 3.15
C ALA A 248 16.86 -27.76 2.24
N ASP A 249 16.25 -26.63 2.61
CA ASP A 249 16.25 -25.37 1.84
C ASP A 249 15.69 -25.53 0.41
N ILE A 250 14.77 -26.48 0.22
CA ILE A 250 14.02 -26.58 -1.02
C ILE A 250 13.06 -25.37 -1.06
N PRO A 251 13.09 -24.53 -2.10
CA PRO A 251 12.36 -23.27 -2.17
C PRO A 251 10.87 -23.49 -2.46
N ILE A 252 10.19 -24.18 -1.55
CA ILE A 252 8.76 -24.38 -1.58
C ILE A 252 8.06 -23.10 -1.10
N LYS A 253 7.06 -22.68 -1.84
CA LYS A 253 6.32 -21.45 -1.63
C LYS A 253 4.89 -21.76 -1.22
N ARG A 254 4.37 -20.98 -0.28
CA ARG A 254 2.94 -20.85 0.00
C ARG A 254 2.49 -19.48 -0.47
N PHE A 255 2.08 -19.40 -1.72
CA PHE A 255 1.34 -18.24 -2.18
C PHE A 255 -0.04 -18.74 -2.58
N SER A 256 -1.07 -18.28 -1.84
CA SER A 256 -2.42 -18.26 -2.41
C SER A 256 -2.34 -17.48 -3.71
N PRO A 257 -3.03 -17.87 -4.81
CA PRO A 257 -3.07 -17.08 -6.02
C PRO A 257 -3.43 -15.64 -5.65
N GLU A 258 -2.45 -14.74 -5.72
CA GLU A 258 -2.62 -13.33 -5.39
C GLU A 258 -3.56 -12.77 -6.45
N VAL A 259 -4.84 -12.70 -6.09
CA VAL A 259 -5.89 -12.18 -6.97
C VAL A 259 -5.92 -12.92 -8.31
N SER A 260 -6.15 -14.24 -8.25
CA SER A 260 -6.92 -14.82 -9.34
C SER A 260 -8.21 -13.99 -9.46
N THR A 261 -8.54 -13.53 -10.67
CA THR A 261 -9.76 -12.77 -10.96
C THR A 261 -11.04 -13.53 -10.59
N LYS A 262 -10.90 -14.82 -10.26
CA LYS A 262 -11.85 -15.66 -9.55
C LYS A 262 -11.21 -16.13 -8.25
N ILE A 263 -11.77 -15.77 -7.10
CA ILE A 263 -11.42 -16.49 -5.87
C ILE A 263 -11.77 -17.96 -6.13
N ASP A 264 -10.75 -18.82 -6.19
CA ASP A 264 -10.93 -20.26 -6.38
C ASP A 264 -11.31 -20.83 -5.01
N TYR A 265 -12.61 -20.80 -4.71
CA TYR A 265 -13.16 -21.43 -3.50
C TYR A 265 -13.13 -22.95 -3.59
N ASP A 266 -12.81 -23.53 -4.76
CA ASP A 266 -12.94 -24.95 -5.01
C ASP A 266 -11.69 -25.72 -4.58
N HIS A 267 -10.53 -25.05 -4.45
CA HIS A 267 -9.27 -25.68 -4.04
C HIS A 267 -8.49 -24.86 -3.00
N MET A 268 -7.83 -25.56 -2.07
CA MET A 268 -6.84 -25.00 -1.17
C MET A 268 -5.42 -25.34 -1.64
N HIS A 269 -4.55 -24.35 -1.60
CA HIS A 269 -3.13 -24.48 -1.91
C HIS A 269 -2.40 -25.35 -0.88
N ILE A 270 -1.56 -26.29 -1.35
CA ILE A 270 -0.68 -27.11 -0.52
C ILE A 270 0.72 -26.49 -0.53
N ILE A 271 1.39 -26.57 -1.69
CA ILE A 271 2.73 -26.02 -1.97
C ILE A 271 2.86 -25.65 -3.45
N SER A 272 3.73 -24.69 -3.75
CA SER A 272 4.24 -24.40 -5.09
C SER A 272 5.75 -24.52 -5.10
N ILE A 273 6.32 -25.08 -6.16
CA ILE A 273 7.78 -25.18 -6.31
C ILE A 273 8.14 -24.77 -7.73
N LYS A 274 9.18 -23.96 -7.89
CA LYS A 274 9.66 -23.56 -9.22
C LYS A 274 10.23 -24.80 -9.92
N THR A 275 9.82 -25.05 -11.16
CA THR A 275 10.23 -26.26 -11.89
C THR A 275 11.75 -26.38 -11.99
N GLN A 276 12.41 -25.25 -12.26
CA GLN A 276 13.87 -25.16 -12.43
C GLN A 276 14.63 -25.50 -11.14
N ASP A 277 14.07 -25.21 -9.97
CA ASP A 277 14.70 -25.53 -8.68
C ASP A 277 14.66 -27.04 -8.38
N ILE A 278 13.73 -27.77 -9.01
CA ILE A 278 13.67 -29.23 -8.97
C ILE A 278 14.63 -29.82 -10.01
N ILE A 279 14.55 -29.37 -11.26
CA ILE A 279 15.30 -29.96 -12.39
C ILE A 279 16.82 -29.80 -12.21
N ASN A 280 17.27 -28.66 -11.71
CA ASN A 280 18.70 -28.32 -11.69
C ASN A 280 19.49 -28.92 -10.52
N ASN A 281 18.85 -29.63 -9.59
CA ASN A 281 19.50 -30.18 -8.40
C ASN A 281 19.07 -31.62 -8.13
N GLU A 282 20.00 -32.57 -8.28
CA GLU A 282 19.76 -34.01 -8.07
C GLU A 282 19.29 -34.36 -6.65
N SER A 283 19.76 -33.63 -5.63
CA SER A 283 19.28 -33.81 -4.25
C SER A 283 17.80 -33.43 -4.16
N ASN A 284 17.41 -32.31 -4.77
CA ASN A 284 16.02 -31.84 -4.79
C ASN A 284 15.10 -32.83 -5.52
N LYS A 285 15.57 -33.45 -6.61
CA LYS A 285 14.81 -34.50 -7.31
C LYS A 285 14.49 -35.68 -6.41
N SER A 286 15.42 -36.10 -5.57
CA SER A 286 15.20 -37.23 -4.64
C SER A 286 14.10 -36.90 -3.61
N TYR A 287 14.19 -35.71 -2.99
CA TYR A 287 13.19 -35.21 -2.06
C TYR A 287 11.81 -35.02 -2.71
N PHE A 288 11.79 -34.44 -3.91
CA PHE A 288 10.55 -34.21 -4.64
C PHE A 288 9.93 -35.53 -5.13
N ALA A 289 10.74 -36.53 -5.49
CA ALA A 289 10.25 -37.87 -5.84
C ALA A 289 9.58 -38.57 -4.65
N GLU A 290 10.12 -38.44 -3.43
CA GLU A 290 9.47 -38.91 -2.20
C GLU A 290 8.12 -38.20 -1.97
N PHE A 291 8.08 -36.89 -2.21
CA PHE A 291 6.84 -36.11 -2.16
C PHE A 291 5.80 -36.59 -3.16
N LEU A 292 6.18 -36.84 -4.42
CA LEU A 292 5.27 -37.39 -5.43
C LEU A 292 4.70 -38.75 -5.02
N CYS A 293 5.51 -39.63 -4.43
CA CYS A 293 5.03 -40.91 -3.93
C CYS A 293 3.96 -40.75 -2.83
N GLN A 294 4.12 -39.80 -1.91
CA GLN A 294 3.10 -39.50 -0.89
C GLN A 294 1.83 -38.92 -1.49
N ILE A 295 1.94 -38.02 -2.48
CA ILE A 295 0.78 -37.52 -3.23
C ILE A 295 0.03 -38.67 -3.92
N GLU A 296 0.74 -39.62 -4.55
CA GLU A 296 0.12 -40.81 -5.17
C GLU A 296 -0.60 -41.70 -4.13
N THR A 297 -0.04 -41.85 -2.93
CA THR A 297 -0.72 -42.58 -1.83
C THR A 297 -1.99 -41.86 -1.39
N MET A 298 -1.93 -40.54 -1.19
CA MET A 298 -3.08 -39.71 -0.80
C MET A 298 -4.20 -39.73 -1.85
N GLN A 299 -3.83 -39.67 -3.14
CA GLN A 299 -4.79 -39.78 -4.23
C GLN A 299 -5.45 -41.17 -4.29
N ARG A 300 -4.69 -42.25 -4.06
CA ARG A 300 -5.25 -43.62 -3.94
C ARG A 300 -6.23 -43.76 -2.78
N ALA A 301 -6.03 -43.02 -1.69
CA ALA A 301 -6.96 -42.92 -0.56
C ALA A 301 -8.16 -41.99 -0.83
N GLY A 302 -8.31 -41.45 -2.05
CA GLY A 302 -9.46 -40.65 -2.46
C GLY A 302 -9.34 -39.14 -2.22
N LEU A 303 -8.15 -38.64 -1.87
CA LEU A 303 -7.90 -37.19 -1.80
C LEU A 303 -7.73 -36.61 -3.21
N ASN A 304 -8.56 -35.64 -3.54
CA ASN A 304 -8.56 -34.89 -4.79
C ASN A 304 -7.49 -33.81 -4.73
N ILE A 305 -6.25 -34.25 -4.94
CA ILE A 305 -5.07 -33.38 -5.06
C ILE A 305 -4.76 -33.20 -6.54
N ASN A 306 -4.80 -31.95 -6.98
CA ASN A 306 -4.52 -31.55 -8.35
C ASN A 306 -3.12 -30.97 -8.47
N ARG A 307 -2.47 -31.26 -9.59
CA ARG A 307 -1.20 -30.67 -10.01
C ARG A 307 -1.47 -29.76 -11.20
N LYS A 308 -1.03 -28.50 -11.12
CA LYS A 308 -1.10 -27.55 -12.23
C LYS A 308 0.15 -26.68 -12.31
N ILE A 309 0.38 -26.09 -13.48
CA ILE A 309 1.36 -25.01 -13.62
C ILE A 309 0.69 -23.69 -13.30
N THR A 310 1.31 -22.92 -12.42
CA THR A 310 0.94 -21.53 -12.15
C THR A 310 2.13 -20.64 -12.47
N CYS A 311 1.87 -19.43 -12.92
CA CYS A 311 2.91 -18.44 -13.13
C CYS A 311 2.79 -17.34 -12.06
N LYS A 312 3.93 -16.81 -11.61
CA LYS A 312 3.97 -15.59 -10.81
C LYS A 312 5.18 -14.79 -11.25
N ASN A 313 4.98 -13.53 -11.63
CA ASN A 313 6.04 -12.66 -12.13
C ASN A 313 6.83 -13.30 -13.28
N ASN A 314 6.13 -13.92 -14.23
CA ASN A 314 6.74 -14.60 -15.39
C ASN A 314 7.63 -15.82 -15.04
N GLU A 315 7.52 -16.35 -13.82
CA GLU A 315 8.16 -17.59 -13.40
C GLU A 315 7.14 -18.71 -13.22
N LEU A 316 7.44 -19.89 -13.77
CA LEU A 316 6.55 -21.05 -13.69
C LEU A 316 6.80 -21.86 -12.41
N TYR A 317 5.70 -22.28 -11.81
CA TYR A 317 5.65 -23.09 -10.60
C TYR A 317 4.76 -24.30 -10.84
N VAL A 318 5.20 -25.44 -10.35
CA VAL A 318 4.33 -26.62 -10.19
C VAL A 318 3.63 -26.47 -8.85
N THR A 319 2.31 -26.37 -8.91
CA THR A 319 1.45 -26.09 -7.77
C THR A 319 0.56 -27.29 -7.49
N TYR A 320 0.55 -27.71 -6.24
CA TYR A 320 -0.32 -28.75 -5.72
C TYR A 320 -1.42 -28.13 -4.88
N GLU A 321 -2.65 -28.51 -5.15
CA GLU A 321 -3.83 -28.01 -4.44
C GLU A 321 -4.80 -29.16 -4.15
N ILE A 322 -5.49 -29.09 -3.01
CA ILE A 322 -6.51 -30.06 -2.61
C ILE A 322 -7.89 -29.44 -2.78
N ALA A 323 -8.88 -30.21 -3.18
CA ALA A 323 -10.26 -29.73 -3.20
C ALA A 323 -10.65 -29.15 -1.82
N SER A 324 -11.24 -27.95 -1.80
CA SER A 324 -11.66 -27.25 -0.58
C SER A 324 -12.65 -28.07 0.24
N SER A 325 -13.43 -28.97 -0.37
CA SER A 325 -14.32 -29.89 0.36
C SER A 325 -13.57 -30.91 1.23
N GLN A 326 -12.30 -31.17 0.92
CA GLN A 326 -11.42 -32.12 1.61
C GLN A 326 -10.34 -31.43 2.45
N TRP A 327 -10.45 -30.11 2.66
CA TRP A 327 -9.45 -29.31 3.38
C TRP A 327 -9.08 -29.87 4.76
N LYS A 328 -10.02 -30.53 5.45
CA LYS A 328 -9.82 -31.12 6.78
C LYS A 328 -8.74 -32.21 6.82
N TYR A 329 -8.46 -32.87 5.70
CA TYR A 329 -7.40 -33.89 5.61
C TYR A 329 -5.98 -33.30 5.60
N LEU A 330 -5.86 -31.98 5.39
CA LEU A 330 -4.61 -31.23 5.42
C LEU A 330 -4.66 -30.03 6.39
N GLU A 331 -5.63 -30.03 7.31
CA GLU A 331 -5.80 -28.94 8.26
C GLU A 331 -4.61 -28.83 9.22
N ASN A 332 -4.02 -29.95 9.65
CA ASN A 332 -2.88 -29.92 10.55
C ASN A 332 -1.63 -29.39 9.85
N LEU A 333 -1.43 -29.73 8.57
CA LEU A 333 -0.35 -29.13 7.78
C LEU A 333 -0.44 -27.60 7.79
N ASN A 334 -1.65 -27.05 7.63
CA ASN A 334 -1.86 -25.61 7.70
C ASN A 334 -1.61 -25.06 9.11
N ARG A 335 -2.15 -25.72 10.13
CA ARG A 335 -2.02 -25.32 11.53
C ARG A 335 -0.57 -25.26 12.03
N TYR A 336 0.27 -26.19 11.56
CA TYR A 336 1.63 -26.36 12.07
C TYR A 336 2.72 -25.90 11.10
N TRP A 337 2.36 -25.19 10.03
CA TRP A 337 3.34 -24.65 9.08
C TRP A 337 4.31 -23.66 9.76
N ASP A 338 3.79 -22.72 10.54
CA ASP A 338 4.62 -21.73 11.23
C ASP A 338 5.53 -22.39 12.28
N ASP A 339 5.09 -23.49 12.90
CA ASP A 339 5.93 -24.30 13.79
C ASP A 339 7.12 -24.91 13.03
N ILE A 340 6.94 -25.34 11.77
CA ILE A 340 8.03 -25.86 10.93
C ILE A 340 9.05 -24.75 10.61
N ILE A 341 8.57 -23.58 10.18
CA ILE A 341 9.43 -22.43 9.89
C ILE A 341 10.21 -22.00 11.13
N TYR A 342 9.51 -21.92 12.28
CA TYR A 342 10.10 -21.59 13.56
C TYR A 342 11.25 -22.54 13.94
N ILE A 343 11.09 -23.84 13.71
CA ILE A 343 12.15 -24.83 13.97
C ILE A 343 13.33 -24.59 13.02
N LYS A 344 13.07 -24.45 11.70
CA LYS A 344 14.11 -24.24 10.69
C LYS A 344 14.98 -23.02 11.00
N GLU A 345 14.39 -21.88 11.36
CA GLU A 345 15.12 -20.65 11.69
C GLU A 345 16.11 -20.81 12.86
N ARG A 346 15.94 -21.81 13.72
CA ARG A 346 16.76 -22.04 14.92
C ARG A 346 17.84 -23.09 14.71
N ILE A 347 17.75 -23.89 13.65
CA ILE A 347 18.78 -24.86 13.30
C ILE A 347 20.10 -24.12 13.05
N GLY A 348 21.16 -24.54 13.74
CA GLY A 348 22.48 -23.90 13.69
C GLY A 348 22.67 -22.71 14.64
N SER A 349 21.58 -22.14 15.19
CA SER A 349 21.64 -21.02 16.15
C SER A 349 21.43 -21.46 17.60
N TRP A 350 20.67 -22.53 17.83
CA TRP A 350 20.38 -23.06 19.17
C TRP A 350 21.14 -24.36 19.46
N PRO A 351 21.35 -24.73 20.73
CA PRO A 351 21.94 -26.01 21.08
C PRO A 351 21.14 -27.20 20.53
N ASN A 352 21.82 -28.25 20.05
CA ASN A 352 21.18 -29.44 19.48
C ASN A 352 20.15 -30.08 20.42
N GLN A 353 20.40 -30.08 21.74
CA GLN A 353 19.47 -30.62 22.72
C GLN A 353 18.11 -29.86 22.74
N GLU A 354 18.14 -28.54 22.59
CA GLU A 354 16.92 -27.73 22.56
C GLU A 354 16.16 -27.93 21.24
N ILE A 355 16.87 -28.07 20.12
CA ILE A 355 16.30 -28.43 18.83
C ILE A 355 15.65 -29.84 18.89
N ASP A 356 16.29 -30.80 19.54
CA ASP A 356 15.74 -32.15 19.73
C ASP A 356 14.46 -32.12 20.59
N GLU A 357 14.42 -31.29 21.64
CA GLU A 357 13.21 -31.08 22.44
C GLU A 357 12.09 -30.42 21.65
N LEU A 358 12.41 -29.42 20.83
CA LEU A 358 11.44 -28.77 19.92
C LEU A 358 10.89 -29.78 18.91
N ASN A 359 11.74 -30.60 18.30
CA ASN A 359 11.34 -31.66 17.38
C ASN A 359 10.44 -32.70 18.07
N LYS A 360 10.74 -33.11 19.31
CA LYS A 360 9.87 -34.00 20.09
C LYS A 360 8.51 -33.37 20.38
N LYS A 361 8.48 -32.09 20.77
CA LYS A 361 7.23 -31.35 21.01
C LYS A 361 6.40 -31.24 19.74
N PHE A 362 7.04 -30.91 18.62
CA PHE A 362 6.40 -30.85 17.31
C PHE A 362 5.82 -32.19 16.90
N LEU A 363 6.59 -33.28 17.02
CA LEU A 363 6.12 -34.63 16.72
C LEU A 363 4.88 -34.98 17.53
N ASN A 364 4.89 -34.73 18.85
CA ASN A 364 3.74 -34.98 19.71
C ASN A 364 2.49 -34.15 19.32
N LYS A 365 2.66 -32.93 18.79
CA LYS A 365 1.54 -32.10 18.32
C LYS A 365 0.88 -32.70 17.08
N ILE A 366 1.67 -33.19 16.12
CA ILE A 366 1.16 -33.68 14.84
C ILE A 366 0.64 -35.11 14.91
N THR A 367 1.15 -35.96 15.80
CA THR A 367 0.72 -37.37 15.96
C THR A 367 -0.38 -37.57 17.01
N GLY A 368 -1.07 -36.50 17.41
CA GLY A 368 -2.09 -36.51 18.45
C GLY A 368 -3.45 -37.09 18.01
N PRO A 369 -4.52 -36.91 18.82
CA PRO A 369 -5.86 -37.41 18.50
C PRO A 369 -6.51 -36.77 17.24
N HIS A 370 -5.89 -35.74 16.68
CA HIS A 370 -6.31 -35.05 15.46
C HIS A 370 -5.52 -35.48 14.22
N ASP A 371 -4.60 -36.45 14.35
CA ASP A 371 -3.83 -36.98 13.22
C ASP A 371 -4.76 -37.77 12.29
N MET A 372 -4.95 -37.22 11.09
CA MET A 372 -5.92 -37.75 10.14
C MET A 372 -5.40 -39.03 9.49
N ILE A 373 -6.25 -40.05 9.39
CA ILE A 373 -5.94 -41.30 8.71
C ILE A 373 -6.12 -41.12 7.21
N ILE A 374 -5.13 -41.57 6.44
CA ILE A 374 -5.11 -41.60 4.98
C ILE A 374 -5.29 -43.07 4.58
N ASN A 375 -6.55 -43.52 4.44
CA ASN A 375 -6.91 -44.92 4.11
C ASN A 375 -7.91 -44.98 2.95
#